data_AF-A0A2V5MQ88-F1
#
_entry.id   AF-A0A2V5MQ88-F1
#
_cell.length_a   1.000
_cell.length_b   1.000
_cell.length_c   1.000
_cell.angle_alpha   90.00
_cell.angle_beta   90.00
_cell.angle_gamma   90.00
#
_symmetry.space_group_name_H-M   'P 1'
#
loop_
_entity.id
_entity.type
_entity.pdbx_description
1 polymer ?
#
loop_
_entity_poly.entity_id
_entity_poly.type
_entity_poly.pdbx_seq_one_letter_code
_entity_poly.pdbx_strand_id
1 'polypeptide(L)'
;MKRILFLAPVLAISIQCDYVAAQVLTEPWHVTERTANARAWESVNRITDVQTGRIREEKQRYMEIASGLHFNSELGWTETLELFLPALDGGVEATHGPHRVHINANLNTVAAVNFQGSNNKRLRANIVGLSLF
;
A
#
# COMPACT_ATOMS: atom_id res chain seq x y z
N MET A 1 -65.24 -46.09 -40.81
CA MET A 1 -64.27 -46.71 -39.88
C MET A 1 -63.13 -45.73 -39.64
N LYS A 2 -62.84 -45.43 -38.37
CA LYS A 2 -62.01 -44.31 -37.88
C LYS A 2 -60.51 -44.53 -38.14
N ARG A 3 -59.82 -43.52 -38.68
CA ARG A 3 -58.34 -43.45 -38.74
C ARG A 3 -57.82 -43.00 -37.38
N ILE A 4 -56.96 -43.82 -36.75
CA ILE A 4 -56.24 -43.49 -35.53
C ILE A 4 -54.84 -43.02 -35.94
N LEU A 5 -54.54 -41.74 -35.67
CA LEU A 5 -53.20 -41.15 -35.83
C LEU A 5 -52.41 -41.40 -34.54
N PHE A 6 -51.28 -42.10 -34.64
CA PHE A 6 -50.32 -42.23 -33.55
C PHE A 6 -49.44 -40.98 -33.49
N LEU A 7 -49.56 -40.22 -32.40
CA LEU A 7 -48.65 -39.13 -32.07
C LEU A 7 -47.41 -39.72 -31.37
N ALA A 8 -46.25 -39.68 -32.01
CA ALA A 8 -44.99 -40.04 -31.36
C ALA A 8 -44.49 -38.85 -30.51
N PRO A 9 -44.08 -39.07 -29.24
CA PRO A 9 -43.51 -38.00 -28.43
C PRO A 9 -42.07 -37.74 -28.87
N VAL A 10 -41.81 -36.53 -29.37
CA VAL A 10 -40.44 -36.03 -29.58
C VAL A 10 -39.84 -35.74 -28.21
N LEU A 11 -38.88 -36.56 -27.78
CA LEU A 11 -38.06 -36.26 -26.60
C LEU A 11 -37.14 -35.08 -26.95
N ALA A 12 -37.45 -33.91 -26.41
CA ALA A 12 -36.53 -32.78 -26.42
C ALA A 12 -35.41 -33.06 -25.40
N ILE A 13 -34.24 -33.46 -25.87
CA ILE A 13 -33.01 -33.49 -25.07
C ILE A 13 -32.58 -32.04 -24.90
N SER A 14 -32.84 -31.45 -23.73
CA SER A 14 -32.24 -30.18 -23.35
C SER A 14 -30.77 -30.40 -23.05
N ILE A 15 -29.89 -29.96 -23.94
CA ILE A 15 -28.46 -29.85 -23.64
C ILE A 15 -28.33 -28.67 -22.68
N GLN A 16 -28.28 -28.95 -21.37
CA GLN A 16 -27.78 -27.99 -20.40
C GLN A 16 -26.29 -27.82 -20.67
N CYS A 17 -25.94 -26.69 -21.28
CA CYS A 17 -24.57 -26.24 -21.38
C CYS A 17 -24.19 -25.70 -20.00
N ASP A 18 -23.54 -26.53 -19.18
CA ASP A 18 -22.96 -26.07 -17.93
C ASP A 18 -21.83 -25.08 -18.26
N TYR A 19 -22.10 -23.79 -18.08
CA TYR A 19 -21.07 -22.76 -18.16
C TYR A 19 -20.19 -22.90 -16.92
N VAL A 20 -19.09 -23.64 -17.05
CA VAL A 20 -18.08 -23.70 -15.99
C VAL A 20 -17.24 -22.42 -16.10
N ALA A 21 -17.44 -21.48 -15.18
CA ALA A 21 -16.65 -20.27 -15.11
C ALA A 21 -15.21 -20.60 -14.69
N ALA A 22 -14.22 -19.89 -15.26
CA ALA A 22 -12.82 -20.03 -14.87
C ALA A 22 -12.65 -19.74 -13.37
N GLN A 23 -11.81 -20.54 -12.69
CA GLN A 23 -11.49 -20.30 -11.28
C GLN A 23 -10.39 -19.25 -11.19
N VAL A 24 -10.61 -18.18 -10.41
CA VAL A 24 -9.64 -17.10 -10.20
C VAL A 24 -9.19 -17.11 -8.75
N LEU A 25 -7.88 -17.32 -8.54
CA LEU A 25 -7.23 -17.15 -7.25
C LEU A 25 -6.41 -15.85 -7.27
N THR A 26 -6.79 -14.88 -6.45
CA THR A 26 -6.11 -13.60 -6.34
C THR A 26 -5.15 -13.60 -5.15
N GLU A 27 -3.88 -13.30 -5.40
CA GLU A 27 -2.92 -13.04 -4.33
C GLU A 27 -3.19 -11.67 -3.66
N PRO A 28 -3.01 -11.55 -2.33
CA PRO A 28 -3.08 -10.25 -1.68
C PRO A 28 -2.09 -9.24 -2.27
N TRP A 29 -2.52 -7.99 -2.35
CA TRP A 29 -1.64 -6.88 -2.74
C TRP A 29 -0.45 -6.78 -1.79
N HIS A 30 0.74 -6.65 -2.34
CA HIS A 30 1.96 -6.48 -1.57
C HIS A 30 2.90 -5.46 -2.23
N VAL A 31 3.77 -4.87 -1.42
CA VAL A 31 4.76 -3.88 -1.88
C VAL A 31 5.97 -4.62 -2.45
N THR A 32 6.37 -4.27 -3.67
CA THR A 32 7.56 -4.85 -4.33
C THR A 32 8.72 -3.88 -4.45
N GLU A 33 8.45 -2.57 -4.45
CA GLU A 33 9.47 -1.53 -4.55
C GLU A 33 9.12 -0.35 -3.63
N ARG A 34 10.15 0.29 -3.06
CA ARG A 34 10.04 1.52 -2.27
C ARG A 34 11.07 2.54 -2.74
N THR A 35 10.69 3.80 -2.75
CA THR A 35 11.54 4.98 -2.96
C THR A 35 11.14 6.07 -1.97
N ALA A 36 11.87 7.18 -1.87
CA ALA A 36 11.52 8.28 -0.96
C ALA A 36 10.04 8.72 -1.04
N ASN A 37 9.47 8.78 -2.25
CA ASN A 37 8.15 9.36 -2.51
C ASN A 37 7.18 8.41 -3.22
N ALA A 38 7.50 7.11 -3.30
CA ALA A 38 6.64 6.14 -3.99
C ALA A 38 6.80 4.71 -3.47
N ARG A 39 5.77 3.89 -3.67
CA ARG A 39 5.83 2.42 -3.57
C ARG A 39 5.05 1.75 -4.69
N ALA A 40 5.58 0.65 -5.20
CA ALA A 40 4.89 -0.20 -6.17
C ALA A 40 4.10 -1.28 -5.44
N TRP A 41 2.83 -1.41 -5.78
CA TRP A 41 1.93 -2.45 -5.32
C TRP A 41 1.71 -3.47 -6.43
N GLU A 42 1.76 -4.75 -6.09
CA GLU A 42 1.51 -5.85 -7.03
C GLU A 42 0.57 -6.89 -6.46
N SER A 43 -0.24 -7.48 -7.34
CA SER A 43 -1.10 -8.64 -7.08
C SER A 43 -1.11 -9.53 -8.33
N VAL A 44 -1.26 -10.84 -8.14
CA VAL A 44 -1.32 -11.81 -9.24
C VAL A 44 -2.63 -12.58 -9.16
N ASN A 45 -3.37 -12.58 -10.26
CA ASN A 45 -4.52 -13.45 -10.45
C ASN A 45 -4.06 -14.72 -11.18
N ARG A 46 -4.25 -15.88 -10.54
CA ARG A 46 -4.08 -17.18 -11.19
C ARG A 46 -5.42 -17.67 -11.69
N ILE A 47 -5.57 -17.72 -13.00
CA ILE A 47 -6.79 -18.12 -13.68
C ILE A 47 -6.60 -19.55 -14.19
N THR A 48 -7.40 -20.47 -13.66
CA THR A 48 -7.41 -21.86 -14.10
C THR A 48 -8.53 -22.07 -15.11
N ASP A 49 -8.16 -22.44 -16.33
CA ASP A 49 -9.09 -22.91 -17.34
C ASP A 49 -9.64 -24.26 -16.91
N VAL A 50 -10.95 -24.30 -16.69
CA VAL A 50 -11.67 -25.48 -16.20
C VAL A 50 -11.83 -26.59 -17.23
N GLN A 51 -11.67 -26.29 -18.51
CA GLN A 51 -11.73 -27.28 -19.60
C GLN A 51 -10.35 -27.88 -19.87
N THR A 52 -9.29 -27.06 -19.83
CA THR A 52 -7.93 -27.50 -20.18
C THR A 52 -7.01 -27.74 -18.98
N GLY A 53 -7.42 -27.32 -17.78
CA GLY A 53 -6.59 -27.34 -16.57
C GLY A 53 -5.40 -26.38 -16.62
N ARG A 54 -5.26 -25.56 -17.66
CA ARG A 54 -4.14 -24.65 -17.83
C ARG A 54 -4.28 -23.46 -16.89
N ILE A 55 -3.18 -23.10 -16.25
CA ILE A 55 -3.10 -21.92 -15.40
C ILE A 55 -2.46 -20.78 -16.20
N ARG A 56 -3.12 -19.62 -16.19
CA ARG A 56 -2.56 -18.36 -16.69
C ARG A 56 -2.45 -17.38 -15.53
N GLU A 57 -1.36 -16.64 -15.48
CA GLU A 57 -1.16 -15.56 -14.52
C GLU A 57 -1.46 -14.20 -15.16
N GLU A 58 -2.23 -13.38 -14.46
CA GLU A 58 -2.44 -11.97 -14.79
C GLU A 58 -1.90 -11.11 -13.65
N LYS A 59 -0.82 -10.38 -13.94
CA LYS A 59 -0.18 -9.48 -12.98
C LYS A 59 -0.82 -8.09 -13.02
N GLN A 60 -1.20 -7.60 -11.86
CA GLN A 60 -1.72 -6.25 -11.65
C GLN A 60 -0.67 -5.44 -10.90
N ARG A 61 -0.43 -4.19 -11.32
CA ARG A 61 0.56 -3.30 -10.70
C ARG A 61 0.06 -1.86 -10.73
N TYR A 62 0.23 -1.15 -9.63
CA TYR A 62 0.11 0.30 -9.60
C TYR A 62 1.20 0.93 -8.75
N MET A 63 1.45 2.22 -8.97
CA MET A 63 2.40 3.00 -8.19
C MET A 63 1.64 3.99 -7.32
N GLU A 64 1.85 3.93 -6.02
CA GLU A 64 1.41 4.98 -5.10
C GLU A 64 2.51 6.03 -5.00
N ILE A 65 2.14 7.30 -5.16
CA ILE A 65 3.06 8.42 -5.14
C ILE A 65 2.56 9.44 -4.12
N ALA A 66 3.37 9.72 -3.11
CA ALA A 66 3.13 10.78 -2.14
C ALA A 66 4.45 11.27 -1.57
N SER A 67 4.50 12.53 -1.15
CA SER A 67 5.70 13.11 -0.57
C SER A 67 6.03 12.45 0.78
N GLY A 68 7.27 12.01 0.95
CA GLY A 68 7.78 11.56 2.23
C GLY A 68 7.22 10.24 2.75
N LEU A 69 6.74 9.36 1.85
CA LEU A 69 6.28 8.01 2.22
C LEU A 69 7.33 7.20 2.97
N HIS A 70 8.60 7.36 2.60
CA HIS A 70 9.69 6.60 3.20
C HIS A 70 10.88 7.49 3.54
N PHE A 71 11.70 7.00 4.47
CA PHE A 71 13.01 7.56 4.78
C PHE A 71 14.08 6.48 4.60
N ASN A 72 15.32 6.93 4.38
CA ASN A 72 16.45 6.02 4.24
C ASN A 72 16.99 5.67 5.64
N SER A 73 16.81 4.42 6.05
CA SER A 73 17.39 3.86 7.28
C SER A 73 18.58 2.97 6.94
N GLU A 74 19.24 2.41 7.96
CA GLU A 74 20.31 1.42 7.76
C GLU A 74 19.80 0.14 7.06
N LEU A 75 18.50 -0.13 7.13
CA LEU A 75 17.83 -1.27 6.48
C LEU A 75 17.30 -0.91 5.08
N GLY A 76 17.55 0.31 4.59
CA GLY A 76 17.02 0.84 3.34
C GLY A 76 15.72 1.63 3.52
N TRP A 77 14.92 1.71 2.44
CA TRP A 77 13.68 2.49 2.44
C TRP A 77 12.65 1.93 3.43
N THR A 78 12.39 2.71 4.47
CA THR A 78 11.53 2.37 5.61
C THR A 78 10.35 3.34 5.66
N GLU A 79 9.17 2.86 6.08
CA GLU A 79 7.97 3.70 6.19
C GLU A 79 8.16 4.87 7.16
N THR A 80 7.72 6.06 6.77
CA THR A 80 7.69 7.24 7.65
C THR A 80 6.65 7.04 8.77
N LEU A 81 6.99 7.49 9.98
CA LEU A 81 6.12 7.48 11.14
C LEU A 81 5.94 8.90 11.68
N GLU A 82 4.69 9.32 11.84
CA GLU A 82 4.30 10.63 12.37
C GLU A 82 4.29 10.62 13.91
N LEU A 83 5.46 10.49 14.52
CA LEU A 83 5.61 10.45 15.98
C LEU A 83 6.89 11.13 16.48
N PHE A 84 6.84 11.56 17.74
CA PHE A 84 8.00 12.00 18.51
C PHE A 84 8.39 10.92 19.51
N LEU A 85 9.69 10.71 19.68
CA LEU A 85 10.29 9.86 20.69
C LEU A 85 11.01 10.71 21.74
N PRO A 86 11.06 10.27 23.01
CA PRO A 86 11.88 10.92 24.01
C PRO A 86 13.37 10.88 23.62
N ALA A 87 14.05 12.01 23.74
CA ALA A 87 15.49 12.09 23.55
C ALA A 87 16.23 11.91 24.89
N LEU A 88 17.51 11.52 24.83
CA LEU A 88 18.33 11.24 26.03
C LEU A 88 18.59 12.47 26.91
N ASP A 89 18.50 13.66 26.33
CA ASP A 89 18.64 14.95 27.02
C ASP A 89 17.34 15.45 27.64
N GLY A 90 16.28 14.62 27.63
CA GLY A 90 14.95 14.95 28.13
C GLY A 90 14.08 15.71 27.14
N GLY A 91 14.59 16.00 25.93
CA GLY A 91 13.81 16.58 24.83
C GLY A 91 12.97 15.54 24.10
N VAL A 92 12.58 15.90 22.87
CA VAL A 92 11.89 14.99 21.95
C VAL A 92 12.50 15.05 20.56
N GLU A 93 12.42 13.94 19.83
CA GLU A 93 12.92 13.84 18.47
C GLU A 93 11.92 13.13 17.54
N ALA A 94 11.78 13.63 16.32
CA ALA A 94 11.14 12.89 15.24
C ALA A 94 12.22 12.50 14.25
N THR A 95 12.54 11.20 14.20
CA THR A 95 13.67 10.64 13.44
C THR A 95 13.24 9.61 12.39
N HIS A 96 11.97 9.23 12.39
CA HIS A 96 11.37 8.23 11.51
C HIS A 96 10.72 8.89 10.29
N GLY A 97 11.46 9.73 9.58
CA GLY A 97 10.96 10.44 8.42
C GLY A 97 12.08 11.02 7.56
N PRO A 98 11.76 11.50 6.35
CA PRO A 98 12.72 12.13 5.45
C PRO A 98 13.27 13.44 6.05
N HIS A 99 12.50 14.06 6.94
CA HIS A 99 12.91 15.17 7.77
C HIS A 99 13.16 14.67 9.18
N ARG A 100 14.11 15.29 9.88
CA ARG A 100 14.39 15.01 11.29
C ARG A 100 14.24 16.27 12.09
N VAL A 101 13.67 16.18 13.28
CA VAL A 101 13.62 17.31 14.21
C VAL A 101 14.00 16.85 15.59
N HIS A 102 14.75 17.69 16.29
CA HIS A 102 15.02 17.57 17.70
C HIS A 102 14.55 18.86 18.39
N ILE A 103 13.86 18.71 19.50
CA ILE A 103 13.34 19.80 20.33
C ILE A 103 13.87 19.60 21.74
N ASN A 104 14.65 20.55 22.23
CA ASN A 104 15.25 20.50 23.56
C ASN A 104 14.16 20.52 24.65
N ALA A 105 14.44 19.87 25.78
CA ALA A 105 13.57 19.90 26.97
C ALA A 105 13.27 21.33 27.45
N ASN A 106 14.26 22.22 27.34
CA ASN A 106 14.14 23.63 27.70
C ASN A 106 14.11 24.49 26.43
N LEU A 107 12.93 25.01 26.09
CA LEU A 107 12.73 25.86 24.92
C LEU A 107 13.38 27.25 25.02
N ASN A 108 13.78 27.68 26.21
CA ASN A 108 14.52 28.92 26.45
C ASN A 108 16.04 28.74 26.27
N THR A 109 16.45 27.78 25.44
CA THR A 109 17.85 27.54 25.09
C THR A 109 18.12 27.97 23.66
N VAL A 110 19.37 28.35 23.38
CA VAL A 110 19.78 28.66 22.01
C VAL A 110 19.67 27.40 21.15
N ALA A 111 19.06 27.54 19.97
CA ALA A 111 18.75 26.48 19.02
C ALA A 111 17.87 25.36 19.60
N ALA A 112 16.91 25.71 20.46
CA ALA A 112 15.99 24.77 21.09
C ALA A 112 15.22 23.88 20.09
N VAL A 113 15.02 24.35 18.84
CA VAL A 113 14.51 23.51 17.76
C VAL A 113 15.59 23.35 16.70
N ASN A 114 15.96 22.12 16.42
CA ASN A 114 16.94 21.76 15.39
C ASN A 114 16.27 20.84 14.37
N PHE A 115 16.08 21.37 13.17
CA PHE A 115 15.45 20.67 12.06
C PHE A 115 16.50 20.32 11.01
N GLN A 116 16.48 19.08 10.52
CA GLN A 116 17.25 18.63 9.39
C GLN A 116 16.30 18.28 8.24
N GLY A 117 16.48 18.97 7.12
CA GLY A 117 15.77 18.68 5.88
C GLY A 117 16.21 17.35 5.26
N SER A 118 15.40 16.81 4.35
CA SER A 118 15.75 15.63 3.54
C SER A 118 16.98 15.82 2.65
N ASN A 119 17.38 17.07 2.44
CA ASN A 119 18.62 17.47 1.77
C ASN A 119 19.84 17.61 2.72
N ASN A 120 19.73 17.12 3.95
CA ASN A 120 20.73 17.25 5.02
C ASN A 120 21.08 18.68 5.46
N LYS A 121 20.35 19.70 4.99
CA LYS A 121 20.51 21.07 5.49
C LYS A 121 19.85 21.20 6.86
N ARG A 122 20.45 22.01 7.72
CA ARG A 122 19.97 22.25 9.09
C ARG A 122 19.40 23.64 9.23
N LEU A 123 18.26 23.72 9.91
CA LEU A 123 17.63 24.93 10.39
C LEU A 123 17.61 24.87 11.91
N ARG A 124 17.96 25.98 12.56
CA ARG A 124 17.92 26.12 14.02
C ARG A 124 17.02 27.29 14.35
N ALA A 125 16.11 27.11 15.30
CA ALA A 125 15.20 28.14 15.75
C ALA A 125 15.28 28.31 17.28
N ASN A 126 15.10 29.55 17.72
CA ASN A 126 14.92 29.94 19.11
C ASN A 126 13.45 30.32 19.31
N ILE A 127 12.83 29.85 20.38
CA ILE A 127 11.48 30.31 20.74
C ILE A 127 11.64 31.57 21.59
N VAL A 128 11.32 32.74 21.03
CA VAL A 128 11.48 34.05 21.69
C VAL A 128 10.26 34.48 22.51
N GLY A 129 9.15 33.76 22.40
CA GLY A 129 7.94 34.01 23.18
C GLY A 129 6.76 33.17 22.73
N LEU A 130 5.80 32.98 23.64
CA LEU A 130 4.48 32.43 23.37
C LEU A 130 3.48 33.41 23.99
N SER A 131 2.47 33.82 23.22
CA SER A 131 1.41 34.68 23.71
C SER A 131 0.08 33.99 23.48
N LEU A 132 -0.80 34.05 24.48
CA LEU A 132 -2.20 33.67 24.38
C LEU A 132 -3.00 34.95 24.59
N PHE A 133 -3.80 35.32 23.60
CA PHE A 133 -4.70 36.47 23.65
C PHE A 133 -6.13 36.00 23.89
#